data_AF-A0AAD5XW38-F1
#
_entry.id   AF-A0AAD5XW38-F1
#
_cell.length_a   1.000
_cell.length_b   1.000
_cell.length_c   1.000
_cell.angle_alpha   90.00
_cell.angle_beta   90.00
_cell.angle_gamma   90.00
#
_symmetry.space_group_name_H-M   'P 1'
#
loop_
_entity.id
_entity.type
_entity.pdbx_description
1 polymer ?
#
loop_
_entity_poly.entity_id
_entity_poly.type
_entity_poly.pdbx_seq_one_letter_code
_entity_poly.pdbx_strand_id
1 'polypeptide(L)'
;MYLVHIGFAYVIAFSGLACFITRIIPSIKWLHVWFGRCYIISMLGGTFTSLLIFNSGLPSGTIVSFIIVFFGLTFGWLFIKFHQSTLESNTLKQVEKVILNNPENFLDSLSLKNNGLDHIIYTEKLRLLRQKTFIQIVFSYKTAHALLMAASWYNIAGRIFVTRPSYEKFHCHTYPAYKFSPTGSNETVLLPASVPEVYNKLPWANNELGWFFLSSLGPMSFGLIVCVVYTFFRLKFSNKPISEVI
;
A
#
# COMPACT_ATOMS: atom_id res chain seq x y z
N MET A 1 5.64 -17.86 -20.18
CA MET A 1 5.54 -16.51 -19.58
C MET A 1 4.15 -16.20 -18.99
N TYR A 2 3.06 -16.60 -19.65
CA TYR A 2 1.68 -16.37 -19.17
C TYR A 2 1.41 -16.80 -17.72
N LEU A 3 1.66 -18.07 -17.40
CA LEU A 3 1.47 -18.61 -16.04
C LEU A 3 2.30 -17.89 -14.97
N VAL A 4 3.48 -17.40 -15.34
CA VAL A 4 4.36 -16.64 -14.43
C VAL A 4 3.73 -15.29 -14.10
N HIS A 5 3.15 -14.60 -15.09
CA HIS A 5 2.42 -13.35 -14.87
C HIS A 5 1.19 -13.54 -13.97
N ILE A 6 0.43 -14.62 -14.17
CA ILE A 6 -0.69 -14.98 -13.28
C ILE A 6 -0.19 -15.23 -11.86
N GLY A 7 0.90 -15.99 -11.72
CA GLY A 7 1.54 -16.23 -10.42
C GLY A 7 1.85 -14.92 -9.70
N PHE A 8 2.49 -13.96 -10.40
CA PHE A 8 2.72 -12.62 -9.84
C PHE A 8 1.43 -11.90 -9.47
N ALA A 9 0.37 -11.95 -10.28
CA ALA A 9 -0.91 -11.32 -9.96
C ALA A 9 -1.52 -11.84 -8.65
N TYR A 10 -1.48 -13.15 -8.42
CA TYR A 10 -1.91 -13.74 -7.14
C TYR A 10 -1.02 -13.32 -5.97
N VAL A 11 0.31 -13.35 -6.15
CA VAL A 11 1.23 -12.92 -5.09
C VAL A 11 1.01 -11.45 -4.74
N ILE A 12 0.78 -10.56 -5.71
CA ILE A 12 0.43 -9.15 -5.49
C ILE A 12 -0.83 -9.03 -4.63
N ALA A 13 -1.91 -9.73 -5.00
CA ALA A 13 -3.17 -9.64 -4.27
C ALA A 13 -3.03 -10.13 -2.82
N PHE A 14 -2.44 -11.30 -2.61
CA PHE A 14 -2.32 -11.90 -1.29
C PHE A 14 -1.27 -11.21 -0.41
N SER A 15 -0.12 -10.79 -0.96
CA SER A 15 0.88 -10.03 -0.18
C SER A 15 0.37 -8.66 0.25
N GLY A 16 -0.41 -7.98 -0.59
CA GLY A 16 -1.07 -6.74 -0.19
C GLY A 16 -2.15 -6.94 0.88
N LEU A 17 -2.96 -8.00 0.78
CA LEU A 17 -3.93 -8.34 1.83
C LEU A 17 -3.22 -8.67 3.16
N ALA A 18 -2.16 -9.46 3.11
CA ALA A 18 -1.34 -9.80 4.27
C ALA A 18 -0.70 -8.56 4.91
N CYS A 19 -0.31 -7.55 4.12
CA CYS A 19 0.13 -6.25 4.64
C CYS A 19 -0.92 -5.56 5.52
N PHE A 20 -2.19 -5.58 5.12
CA PHE A 20 -3.27 -4.98 5.93
C PHE A 20 -3.51 -5.76 7.21
N ILE A 21 -3.56 -7.10 7.12
CA ILE A 21 -3.80 -7.98 8.28
C ILE A 21 -2.67 -7.83 9.31
N THR A 22 -1.42 -7.94 8.87
CA THR A 22 -0.24 -7.79 9.75
C THR A 22 -0.13 -6.41 10.38
N ARG A 23 -0.78 -5.39 9.80
CA ARG A 23 -0.82 -4.05 10.39
C ARG A 23 -1.78 -3.95 11.57
N ILE A 24 -2.85 -4.74 11.55
CA ILE A 24 -3.87 -4.77 12.59
C ILE A 24 -3.39 -5.60 13.79
N ILE A 25 -2.74 -6.73 13.53
CA ILE A 25 -2.32 -7.68 14.57
C ILE A 25 -0.91 -7.31 15.08
N PRO A 26 -0.75 -6.84 16.34
CA PRO A 26 0.55 -6.35 16.83
C PRO A 26 1.66 -7.41 16.86
N SER A 27 1.33 -8.67 17.17
CA SER A 27 2.29 -9.77 17.32
C SER A 27 3.05 -10.10 16.03
N ILE A 28 2.41 -9.90 14.87
CA ILE A 28 2.98 -10.20 13.55
C ILE A 28 3.31 -8.94 12.76
N LYS A 29 3.33 -7.77 13.40
CA LYS A 29 3.55 -6.48 12.75
C LYS A 29 4.89 -6.37 12.04
N TRP A 30 5.90 -7.11 12.49
CA TRP A 30 7.21 -7.16 11.85
C TRP A 30 7.13 -7.75 10.41
N LEU A 31 6.17 -8.65 10.14
CA LEU A 31 5.93 -9.23 8.81
C LEU A 31 5.39 -8.21 7.80
N HIS A 32 4.79 -7.11 8.25
CA HIS A 32 4.24 -6.07 7.37
C HIS A 32 5.27 -5.54 6.37
N VAL A 33 6.52 -5.33 6.81
CA VAL A 33 7.60 -4.84 5.94
C VAL A 33 7.97 -5.88 4.88
N TRP A 34 7.98 -7.17 5.26
CA TRP A 34 8.30 -8.27 4.35
C TRP A 34 7.22 -8.48 3.30
N PHE A 35 5.95 -8.48 3.69
CA PHE A 35 4.85 -8.54 2.74
C PHE A 35 4.82 -7.30 1.83
N GLY A 36 5.17 -6.12 2.35
CA GLY A 36 5.26 -4.89 1.55
C GLY A 36 6.35 -4.98 0.48
N ARG A 37 7.53 -5.52 0.83
CA ARG A 37 8.60 -5.79 -0.13
C ARG A 37 8.20 -6.85 -1.17
N CYS A 38 7.59 -7.94 -0.72
CA CYS A 38 7.08 -8.99 -1.60
C CYS A 38 6.06 -8.45 -2.61
N TYR A 39 5.15 -7.58 -2.16
CA TYR A 39 4.17 -6.89 -3.01
C TYR A 39 4.85 -6.07 -4.11
N ILE A 40 5.81 -5.21 -3.76
CA ILE A 40 6.52 -4.36 -4.73
C ILE A 40 7.35 -5.19 -5.72
N ILE A 41 8.10 -6.19 -5.24
CA ILE A 41 8.89 -7.08 -6.10
C ILE A 41 7.97 -7.82 -7.08
N SER A 42 6.82 -8.31 -6.59
CA SER A 42 5.85 -9.01 -7.43
C SER A 42 5.18 -8.09 -8.43
N MET A 43 4.92 -6.83 -8.07
CA MET A 43 4.45 -5.80 -9.01
C MET A 43 5.44 -5.57 -10.15
N LEU A 44 6.74 -5.46 -9.84
CA LEU A 44 7.79 -5.33 -10.86
C LEU A 44 7.89 -6.59 -11.72
N GLY A 45 7.85 -7.79 -11.12
CA GLY A 45 7.84 -9.06 -11.84
C GLY A 45 6.61 -9.24 -12.74
N GLY A 46 5.43 -8.85 -12.25
CA GLY A 46 4.19 -8.82 -13.02
C GLY A 46 4.29 -7.87 -14.23
N THR A 47 4.87 -6.69 -14.03
CA THR A 47 5.10 -5.72 -15.11
C THR A 47 6.07 -6.28 -16.14
N PHE A 48 7.21 -6.80 -15.70
CA PHE A 48 8.22 -7.38 -16.58
C PHE A 48 7.66 -8.55 -17.41
N THR A 49 6.98 -9.49 -16.76
CA THR A 49 6.36 -10.63 -17.46
C THR A 49 5.25 -10.22 -18.42
N SER A 50 4.53 -9.13 -18.14
CA SER A 50 3.51 -8.60 -19.06
C SER A 50 4.09 -8.08 -20.37
N LEU A 51 5.34 -7.58 -20.36
CA LEU A 51 6.05 -7.15 -21.57
C LEU A 51 6.37 -8.34 -22.50
N LEU A 52 6.58 -9.52 -21.91
CA LEU A 52 6.97 -10.76 -22.62
C LEU A 52 5.78 -11.58 -23.11
N ILE A 53 4.54 -11.18 -22.81
CA ILE A 53 3.33 -11.87 -23.25
C ILE A 53 2.73 -11.14 -24.45
N PHE A 54 2.19 -11.90 -25.41
CA PHE A 54 1.41 -11.35 -26.50
C PHE A 54 0.06 -10.88 -25.96
N ASN A 55 -0.21 -9.59 -26.04
CA ASN A 55 -1.33 -8.97 -25.34
C ASN A 55 -2.23 -8.25 -26.35
N SER A 56 -3.55 -8.33 -26.23
CA SER A 56 -4.58 -7.59 -26.97
C SER A 56 -4.75 -6.15 -26.47
N GLY A 57 -5.55 -5.29 -27.10
CA GLY A 57 -5.69 -3.88 -26.68
C GLY A 57 -6.15 -3.67 -25.23
N LEU A 58 -5.51 -2.76 -24.48
CA LEU A 58 -5.81 -2.40 -23.09
C LEU A 58 -7.07 -1.52 -23.01
N PRO A 59 -8.08 -1.91 -22.22
CA PRO A 59 -9.17 -1.00 -21.92
C PRO A 59 -8.69 0.27 -21.21
N SER A 60 -9.27 1.41 -21.55
CA SER A 60 -9.02 2.73 -20.94
C SER A 60 -8.99 2.67 -19.40
N GLY A 61 -9.99 2.06 -18.78
CA GLY A 61 -10.08 1.94 -17.32
C GLY A 61 -8.88 1.25 -16.68
N THR A 62 -8.22 0.35 -17.42
CA THR A 62 -7.04 -0.38 -16.93
C THR A 62 -5.79 0.50 -16.88
N ILE A 63 -5.64 1.45 -17.82
CA ILE A 63 -4.58 2.48 -17.81
C ILE A 63 -4.76 3.38 -16.60
N VAL A 64 -6.00 3.82 -16.36
CA VAL A 64 -6.32 4.71 -15.24
C VAL A 64 -6.02 4.03 -13.89
N SER A 65 -6.40 2.76 -13.73
CA SER A 65 -6.02 1.99 -12.53
C SER A 65 -4.50 1.91 -12.34
N PHE A 66 -3.71 1.77 -13.42
CA PHE A 66 -2.25 1.81 -13.30
C PHE A 66 -1.75 3.18 -12.82
N ILE A 67 -2.27 4.28 -13.36
CA ILE A 67 -1.91 5.63 -12.91
C ILE A 67 -2.16 5.79 -11.41
N ILE A 68 -3.32 5.32 -10.92
CA ILE A 68 -3.64 5.36 -9.48
C ILE A 68 -2.68 4.49 -8.67
N VAL A 69 -2.34 3.30 -9.17
CA VAL A 69 -1.40 2.42 -8.50
C VAL A 69 -0.04 3.10 -8.35
N PHE A 70 0.48 3.70 -9.43
CA PHE A 70 1.74 4.46 -9.41
C PHE A 70 1.67 5.67 -8.48
N PHE A 71 0.58 6.43 -8.54
CA PHE A 71 0.36 7.59 -7.68
C PHE A 71 0.32 7.15 -6.20
N GLY A 72 -0.49 6.16 -5.87
CA GLY A 72 -0.66 5.66 -4.51
C GLY A 72 0.62 5.07 -3.93
N LEU A 73 1.41 4.34 -4.74
CA LEU A 73 2.72 3.83 -4.35
C LEU A 73 3.72 4.97 -4.07
N THR A 74 3.80 5.94 -4.98
CA THR A 74 4.76 7.04 -4.90
C THR A 74 4.45 7.97 -3.73
N PHE A 75 3.22 8.51 -3.69
CA PHE A 75 2.81 9.41 -2.62
C PHE A 75 2.62 8.69 -1.29
N GLY A 76 2.18 7.43 -1.31
CA GLY A 76 2.15 6.59 -0.11
C GLY A 76 3.54 6.47 0.51
N TRP A 77 4.58 6.17 -0.29
CA TRP A 77 5.95 6.10 0.20
C TRP A 77 6.47 7.44 0.73
N LEU A 78 6.21 8.55 0.01
CA LEU A 78 6.59 9.90 0.44
C LEU A 78 5.95 10.26 1.78
N PHE A 79 4.65 10.02 1.96
CA PHE A 79 3.95 10.33 3.20
C PHE A 79 4.47 9.53 4.40
N ILE A 80 4.79 8.23 4.22
CA ILE A 80 5.36 7.48 5.35
C ILE A 80 6.78 7.95 5.69
N LYS A 81 7.56 8.39 4.71
CA LYS A 81 8.88 8.99 4.94
C LYS A 81 8.80 10.33 5.66
N PHE A 82 7.91 11.23 5.24
CA PHE A 82 7.66 12.47 5.97
C PHE A 82 7.18 12.20 7.39
N HIS A 83 6.27 11.24 7.58
CA HIS A 83 5.84 10.86 8.92
C HIS A 83 6.99 10.40 9.81
N GLN A 84 7.88 9.55 9.30
CA GLN A 84 9.04 9.04 10.04
C GLN A 84 10.02 10.17 10.38
N SER A 85 10.38 10.99 9.40
CA SER A 85 11.31 12.12 9.58
C SER A 85 10.79 13.16 10.57
N THR A 86 9.52 13.58 10.45
CA THR A 86 8.91 14.51 11.41
C THR A 86 8.87 13.92 12.82
N LEU A 87 8.53 12.63 12.95
CA LEU A 87 8.49 11.98 14.26
C LEU A 87 9.88 11.87 14.88
N GLU A 88 10.91 11.54 14.10
CA GLU A 88 12.30 11.46 14.54
C GLU A 88 12.82 12.83 14.97
N SER A 89 12.64 13.87 14.15
CA SER A 89 13.04 15.24 14.49
C SER A 89 12.36 15.72 15.77
N ASN A 90 11.06 15.48 15.93
CA ASN A 90 10.34 15.87 17.14
C ASN A 90 10.78 15.06 18.37
N THR A 91 11.11 13.77 18.20
CA THR A 91 11.63 12.94 19.29
C THR A 91 12.98 13.45 19.75
N LEU A 92 13.90 13.72 18.83
CA LEU A 92 15.24 14.23 19.13
C LEU A 92 15.17 15.58 19.86
N LYS A 93 14.33 16.51 19.39
CA LYS A 93 14.13 17.81 20.06
C LYS A 93 13.60 17.67 21.49
N GLN A 94 12.78 16.65 21.76
CA GLN A 94 12.27 16.42 23.12
C GLN A 94 13.32 15.78 24.02
N VAL A 95 14.07 14.80 23.50
CA VAL A 95 15.19 14.19 24.21
C VAL A 95 16.24 15.26 24.55
N GLU A 96 16.60 16.12 23.59
CA GLU A 96 17.51 17.25 23.80
C GLU A 96 17.03 18.18 24.92
N LYS A 97 15.74 18.54 24.95
CA LYS A 97 15.16 19.35 26.05
C LYS A 97 15.25 18.65 27.40
N VAL A 98 15.02 17.33 27.44
CA VAL A 98 15.13 16.55 28.69
C VAL A 98 16.58 16.56 29.19
N ILE A 99 17.55 16.38 28.29
CA ILE A 99 18.98 16.41 28.61
C ILE A 99 19.41 17.79 29.12
N LEU A 100 19.03 18.86 28.41
CA LEU A 100 19.40 20.24 28.78
C LEU A 100 18.77 20.69 30.10
N ASN A 101 17.54 20.26 30.41
CA ASN A 101 16.84 20.67 31.62
C ASN A 101 17.20 19.83 32.85
N ASN A 102 17.70 18.60 32.69
CA ASN A 102 18.01 17.70 33.81
C ASN A 102 19.23 16.79 33.48
N PRO A 103 20.43 17.35 33.33
CA PRO A 103 21.60 16.58 32.90
C PRO A 103 22.00 15.48 33.90
N GLU A 104 21.89 15.74 35.21
CA GLU A 104 22.29 14.78 36.25
C GLU A 104 21.36 13.55 36.29
N ASN A 105 20.04 13.78 36.29
CA ASN A 105 19.05 12.70 36.21
C ASN A 105 19.16 11.88 34.91
N PHE A 106 19.59 12.51 33.82
CA PHE A 106 19.79 11.81 32.54
C PHE A 106 21.00 10.87 32.60
N LEU A 107 22.14 11.34 33.13
CA LEU A 107 23.34 10.52 33.30
C LEU A 107 23.10 9.34 34.25
N ASP A 108 22.36 9.57 35.33
CA ASP A 108 21.94 8.52 36.25
C ASP A 108 20.99 7.50 35.58
N SER A 109 20.08 7.96 34.72
CA SER A 109 19.19 7.05 33.98
C SER A 109 19.93 6.18 32.96
N LEU A 110 21.03 6.69 32.40
CA LEU A 110 21.90 5.95 31.49
C LEU A 110 22.77 4.93 32.24
N SER A 111 23.28 5.30 33.42
CA SER A 111 24.19 4.46 34.21
C SER A 111 23.48 3.38 35.03
N LEU A 112 22.34 3.70 35.69
CA LEU A 112 21.66 2.80 36.62
C LEU A 112 20.75 1.77 35.95
N LYS A 113 20.14 2.12 34.81
CA LYS A 113 19.18 1.22 34.14
C LYS A 113 19.78 0.38 33.01
N ASN A 114 21.05 0.59 32.65
CA ASN A 114 21.66 0.00 31.44
C ASN A 114 20.82 0.24 30.17
N ASN A 115 19.92 1.22 30.21
CA ASN A 115 19.05 1.56 29.11
C ASN A 115 19.85 2.49 28.22
N GLY A 116 20.44 1.94 27.16
CA GLY A 116 21.15 2.75 26.16
C GLY A 116 20.27 3.89 25.61
N LEU A 117 20.91 4.90 25.01
CA LEU A 117 20.26 6.07 24.42
C LEU A 117 19.07 5.69 23.51
N ASP A 118 19.16 4.58 22.79
CA ASP A 118 18.12 4.04 21.93
C ASP A 118 16.81 3.74 22.67
N HIS A 119 16.89 3.22 23.91
CA HIS A 119 15.72 2.93 24.72
C HIS A 119 15.00 4.23 25.13
N ILE A 120 15.76 5.29 25.44
CA ILE A 120 15.21 6.61 25.79
C ILE A 120 14.51 7.21 24.57
N ILE A 121 15.17 7.21 23.41
CA ILE A 121 14.58 7.68 22.14
C ILE A 121 13.30 6.89 21.83
N TYR A 122 13.31 5.57 22.01
CA TYR A 122 12.13 4.74 21.79
C TYR A 122 10.97 5.09 22.72
N THR A 123 11.25 5.27 24.02
CA THR A 123 10.26 5.63 25.03
C THR A 123 9.62 6.98 24.73
N GLU A 124 10.44 7.98 24.37
CA GLU A 124 9.95 9.31 23.97
C GLU A 124 9.14 9.28 22.68
N LYS A 125 9.57 8.48 21.70
CA LYS A 125 8.81 8.26 20.46
C LYS A 125 7.43 7.67 20.76
N LEU A 126 7.34 6.71 21.68
CA LEU A 126 6.06 6.16 22.13
C LEU A 126 5.21 7.21 22.85
N ARG A 127 5.81 8.03 23.72
CA ARG A 127 5.14 9.11 24.43
C ARG A 127 4.49 10.11 23.46
N LEU A 128 5.25 10.59 22.47
CA LEU A 128 4.73 11.49 21.43
C LEU A 128 3.60 10.88 20.61
N LEU A 129 3.67 9.58 20.31
CA LEU A 129 2.59 8.88 19.59
C LEU A 129 1.32 8.71 20.44
N ARG A 130 1.46 8.60 21.76
CA ARG A 130 0.32 8.49 22.70
C ARG A 130 -0.38 9.83 22.93
N GLN A 131 0.34 10.94 22.85
CA GLN A 131 -0.20 12.30 23.04
C GLN A 131 -0.99 12.84 21.85
N LYS A 132 -1.07 12.10 20.73
CA LYS A 132 -1.78 12.57 19.55
C LYS A 132 -3.29 12.62 19.77
N THR A 133 -3.90 13.73 19.37
CA THR A 133 -5.36 13.89 19.40
C THR A 133 -6.05 13.06 18.33
N PHE A 134 -7.37 12.86 18.45
CA PHE A 134 -8.17 12.16 17.44
C PHE A 134 -7.95 12.72 16.02
N ILE A 135 -8.03 14.05 15.87
CA ILE A 135 -7.85 14.74 14.59
C ILE A 135 -6.43 14.52 14.06
N GLN A 136 -5.41 14.62 14.91
CA GLN A 136 -4.01 14.40 14.54
C GLN A 136 -3.71 12.94 14.13
N ILE A 137 -4.53 11.98 14.58
CA ILE A 137 -4.42 10.57 14.15
C ILE A 137 -5.09 10.39 12.80
N VAL A 138 -6.35 10.83 12.67
CA VAL A 138 -7.15 10.68 11.44
C VAL A 138 -6.51 11.44 10.27
N PHE A 139 -6.18 12.71 10.46
CA PHE A 139 -5.52 13.56 9.44
C PHE A 139 -4.00 13.53 9.59
N SER A 140 -3.43 12.32 9.55
CA SER A 140 -1.98 12.12 9.61
C SER A 140 -1.41 11.63 8.28
N TYR A 141 -0.13 11.94 8.02
CA TYR A 141 0.62 11.35 6.91
C TYR A 141 0.60 9.81 6.93
N LYS A 142 0.55 9.21 8.12
CA LYS A 142 0.46 7.76 8.29
C LYS A 142 -0.90 7.21 7.82
N THR A 143 -1.99 7.92 8.10
CA THR A 143 -3.32 7.57 7.60
C THR A 143 -3.41 7.78 6.11
N ALA A 144 -2.92 8.92 5.59
CA ALA A 144 -2.85 9.18 4.16
C ALA A 144 -2.09 8.09 3.40
N HIS A 145 -0.93 7.66 3.91
CA HIS A 145 -0.20 6.49 3.40
C HIS A 145 -1.10 5.24 3.35
N ALA A 146 -1.77 4.89 4.45
CA ALA A 146 -2.61 3.70 4.49
C ALA A 146 -3.77 3.75 3.48
N LEU A 147 -4.42 4.90 3.33
CA LEU A 147 -5.52 5.09 2.36
C LEU A 147 -5.04 4.97 0.92
N LEU A 148 -3.90 5.58 0.59
CA LEU A 148 -3.31 5.49 -0.75
C LEU A 148 -2.85 4.07 -1.09
N MET A 149 -2.26 3.35 -0.13
CA MET A 149 -1.88 1.96 -0.32
C MET A 149 -3.09 1.04 -0.47
N ALA A 150 -4.20 1.31 0.25
CA ALA A 150 -5.46 0.58 0.10
C ALA A 150 -6.09 0.81 -1.29
N ALA A 151 -6.14 2.05 -1.76
CA ALA A 151 -6.64 2.39 -3.09
C ALA A 151 -5.80 1.75 -4.20
N SER A 152 -4.47 1.84 -4.08
CA SER A 152 -3.52 1.22 -5.02
C SER A 152 -3.70 -0.31 -5.04
N TRP A 153 -3.73 -0.96 -3.87
CA TRP A 153 -3.92 -2.39 -3.78
C TRP A 153 -5.26 -2.85 -4.39
N TYR A 154 -6.37 -2.17 -4.08
CA TYR A 154 -7.68 -2.54 -4.62
C TYR A 154 -7.71 -2.51 -6.15
N ASN A 155 -7.12 -1.46 -6.74
CA ASN A 155 -7.06 -1.28 -8.19
C ASN A 155 -6.25 -2.37 -8.92
N ILE A 156 -5.27 -3.00 -8.24
CA ILE A 156 -4.51 -4.10 -8.83
C ILE A 156 -5.07 -5.48 -8.45
N ALA A 157 -5.57 -5.65 -7.22
CA ALA A 157 -6.07 -6.92 -6.69
C ALA A 157 -7.33 -7.39 -7.44
N GLY A 158 -8.19 -6.47 -7.89
CA GLY A 158 -9.38 -6.81 -8.68
C GLY A 158 -9.08 -7.62 -9.95
N ARG A 159 -7.85 -7.56 -10.46
CA ARG A 159 -7.44 -8.29 -11.67
C ARG A 159 -7.36 -9.80 -11.48
N ILE A 160 -7.19 -10.30 -10.25
CA ILE A 160 -7.15 -11.76 -10.02
C ILE A 160 -8.49 -12.42 -10.39
N PHE A 161 -9.60 -11.70 -10.23
CA PHE A 161 -10.94 -12.23 -10.50
C PHE A 161 -11.27 -12.29 -12.00
N VAL A 162 -10.59 -11.48 -12.80
CA VAL A 162 -10.71 -11.45 -14.26
C VAL A 162 -9.68 -12.37 -14.93
N THR A 163 -8.63 -12.77 -14.20
CA THR A 163 -7.58 -13.68 -14.66
C THR A 163 -7.97 -15.13 -14.37
N ARG A 164 -8.91 -15.73 -15.13
CA ARG A 164 -9.35 -17.12 -14.94
C ARG A 164 -8.53 -18.17 -15.72
N PRO A 165 -7.66 -19.00 -15.09
CA PRO A 165 -6.75 -19.97 -15.74
C PRO A 165 -7.38 -20.92 -16.80
N SER A 166 -8.70 -21.06 -16.86
CA SER A 166 -9.41 -22.14 -17.57
C SER A 166 -10.09 -21.78 -18.89
N TYR A 167 -9.95 -20.57 -19.44
CA TYR A 167 -10.51 -20.25 -20.77
C TYR A 167 -9.49 -20.50 -21.88
N GLU A 168 -9.83 -21.36 -22.83
CA GLU A 168 -9.00 -21.87 -23.95
C GLU A 168 -8.38 -20.79 -24.88
N LYS A 169 -8.71 -19.51 -24.69
CA LYS A 169 -8.05 -18.38 -25.35
C LYS A 169 -7.86 -17.25 -24.36
N PHE A 170 -6.74 -17.29 -23.65
CA PHE A 170 -6.38 -16.21 -22.76
C PHE A 170 -5.78 -15.03 -23.50
N HIS A 171 -6.40 -13.88 -23.35
CA HIS A 171 -5.93 -12.62 -23.87
C HIS A 171 -5.53 -11.73 -22.68
N CYS A 172 -4.23 -11.49 -22.49
CA CYS A 172 -3.79 -10.38 -21.65
C CYS A 172 -3.96 -9.09 -22.45
N HIS A 173 -4.35 -7.98 -21.83
CA HIS A 173 -4.53 -6.72 -22.55
C HIS A 173 -3.33 -5.76 -22.30
N THR A 174 -2.87 -4.99 -23.30
CA THR A 174 -1.73 -4.03 -23.30
C THR A 174 -1.99 -2.85 -24.25
N TYR A 175 -1.30 -1.72 -24.01
CA TYR A 175 -1.38 -0.55 -24.89
C TYR A 175 -1.00 -0.92 -26.34
N PRO A 176 -1.59 -0.29 -27.37
CA PRO A 176 -1.23 -0.57 -28.76
C PRO A 176 0.29 -0.50 -28.95
N ALA A 177 0.87 -1.61 -29.38
CA ALA A 177 2.30 -1.76 -29.54
C ALA A 177 2.57 -2.66 -30.73
N TYR A 178 3.67 -2.38 -31.43
CA TYR A 178 4.23 -3.29 -32.41
C TYR A 178 4.77 -4.52 -31.69
N LYS A 179 4.23 -5.70 -32.00
CA LYS A 179 4.73 -6.99 -31.50
C LYS A 179 4.97 -7.94 -32.67
N PHE A 180 5.96 -8.82 -32.53
CA PHE A 180 6.24 -9.85 -33.54
C PHE A 180 5.05 -10.76 -33.74
N SER A 181 4.71 -11.05 -34.99
CA SER A 181 3.54 -11.87 -35.31
C SER A 181 3.58 -13.21 -34.57
N PRO A 182 2.47 -13.66 -33.95
CA PRO A 182 2.39 -14.96 -33.30
C PRO A 182 2.52 -16.12 -34.29
N THR A 183 2.42 -15.86 -35.60
CA THR A 183 2.68 -16.83 -36.66
C THR A 183 4.17 -17.09 -36.93
N GLY A 184 5.08 -16.45 -36.18
CA GLY A 184 6.52 -16.68 -36.29
C GLY A 184 7.21 -15.93 -37.44
N SER A 185 6.54 -14.98 -38.09
CA SER A 185 7.19 -14.06 -39.02
C SER A 185 7.97 -12.98 -38.26
N ASN A 186 9.11 -12.53 -38.81
CA ASN A 186 9.88 -11.39 -38.28
C ASN A 186 9.16 -10.04 -38.47
N GLU A 187 7.92 -10.06 -38.95
CA GLU A 187 7.10 -8.88 -39.14
C GLU A 187 6.46 -8.47 -37.81
N THR A 188 6.53 -7.17 -37.52
CA THR A 188 5.82 -6.59 -36.39
C THR A 188 4.43 -6.18 -36.83
N VAL A 189 3.42 -6.64 -36.10
CA VAL A 189 2.02 -6.25 -36.32
C VAL A 189 1.66 -5.24 -35.24
N LEU A 190 1.08 -4.11 -35.65
CA LEU A 190 0.46 -3.19 -34.70
C LEU A 190 -0.79 -3.88 -34.15
N LEU A 191 -0.78 -4.20 -32.86
CA LEU A 191 -1.96 -4.76 -32.22
C LEU A 191 -2.97 -3.62 -31.99
N PRO A 192 -4.11 -3.61 -32.69
CA PRO A 192 -5.08 -2.54 -32.54
C PRO A 192 -5.66 -2.57 -31.12
N ALA A 193 -6.14 -1.42 -30.67
CA ALA A 193 -7.02 -1.33 -29.50
C ALA A 193 -8.34 -2.04 -29.81
N SER A 194 -8.34 -3.37 -29.88
CA SER A 194 -9.56 -4.15 -30.00
C SER A 194 -10.25 -4.09 -28.65
N VAL A 195 -11.30 -3.28 -28.58
CA VAL A 195 -12.30 -3.37 -27.52
C VAL A 195 -13.00 -4.71 -27.71
N PRO A 196 -12.81 -5.71 -26.83
CA PRO A 196 -13.49 -6.99 -26.99
C PRO A 196 -15.00 -6.75 -27.04
N GLU A 197 -15.78 -7.50 -27.81
CA GLU A 197 -17.26 -7.38 -27.77
C GLU A 197 -17.82 -7.58 -26.35
N VAL A 198 -17.11 -8.35 -25.52
CA VAL A 198 -17.41 -8.56 -24.11
C VAL A 198 -17.28 -7.26 -23.30
N TYR A 199 -16.45 -6.31 -23.73
CA TYR A 199 -16.24 -5.04 -23.04
C TYR A 199 -17.54 -4.30 -22.84
N ASN A 200 -18.37 -4.16 -23.88
CA ASN A 200 -19.66 -3.47 -23.81
C ASN A 200 -20.66 -4.17 -22.86
N LYS A 201 -20.39 -5.42 -22.46
CA LYS A 201 -21.17 -6.19 -21.49
C LYS A 201 -20.62 -6.10 -20.06
N LEU A 202 -19.45 -5.49 -19.86
CA LEU A 202 -18.87 -5.31 -18.53
C LEU A 202 -19.60 -4.20 -17.79
N PRO A 203 -19.78 -4.33 -16.46
CA PRO A 203 -20.60 -3.41 -15.70
C PRO A 203 -20.05 -1.97 -15.71
N TRP A 204 -18.77 -1.79 -16.03
CA TRP A 204 -18.12 -0.48 -16.17
C TRP A 204 -18.16 0.15 -17.55
N ALA A 205 -18.52 -0.57 -18.62
CA ALA A 205 -18.40 -0.04 -19.98
C ALA A 205 -19.35 1.13 -20.28
N ASN A 206 -20.52 1.18 -19.63
CA ASN A 206 -21.48 2.27 -19.80
C ASN A 206 -21.27 3.45 -18.83
N ASN A 207 -20.33 3.33 -17.87
CA ASN A 207 -20.01 4.39 -16.91
C ASN A 207 -18.59 4.23 -16.37
N GLU A 208 -17.60 4.29 -17.26
CA GLU A 208 -16.19 4.08 -16.90
C GLU A 208 -15.72 5.03 -15.81
N LEU A 209 -16.19 6.28 -15.88
CA LEU A 209 -15.81 7.36 -14.97
C LEU A 209 -16.42 7.16 -13.57
N GLY A 210 -17.67 6.73 -13.47
CA GLY A 210 -18.30 6.37 -12.20
C GLY A 210 -17.64 5.15 -11.55
N TRP A 211 -17.33 4.12 -12.34
CA TRP A 211 -16.60 2.94 -11.86
C TRP A 211 -15.17 3.26 -11.43
N PHE A 212 -14.52 4.20 -12.12
CA PHE A 212 -13.22 4.74 -11.73
C PHE A 212 -13.29 5.38 -10.34
N PHE A 213 -14.22 6.32 -10.12
CA PHE A 213 -14.33 6.98 -8.82
C PHE A 213 -14.69 5.98 -7.73
N LEU A 214 -15.60 5.05 -8.01
CA LEU A 214 -15.97 4.00 -7.07
C LEU A 214 -14.76 3.12 -6.70
N SER A 215 -13.96 2.70 -7.68
CA SER A 215 -12.80 1.82 -7.45
C SER A 215 -11.63 2.52 -6.78
N SER A 216 -11.57 3.85 -6.85
CA SER A 216 -10.44 4.64 -6.34
C SER A 216 -10.78 5.29 -5.00
N LEU A 217 -11.89 6.02 -4.96
CA LEU A 217 -12.38 6.68 -3.75
C LEU A 217 -13.04 5.69 -2.81
N GLY A 218 -13.72 4.65 -3.31
CA GLY A 218 -14.39 3.66 -2.46
C GLY A 218 -13.48 3.05 -1.40
N PRO A 219 -12.31 2.47 -1.77
CA PRO A 219 -11.35 1.95 -0.79
C PRO A 219 -10.81 3.02 0.17
N MET A 220 -10.62 4.26 -0.29
CA MET A 220 -10.17 5.37 0.57
C MET A 220 -11.24 5.77 1.58
N SER A 221 -12.48 5.94 1.14
CA SER A 221 -13.63 6.26 1.99
C SER A 221 -13.87 5.15 3.01
N PHE A 222 -13.85 3.89 2.58
CA PHE A 222 -13.96 2.74 3.48
C PHE A 222 -12.82 2.71 4.50
N GLY A 223 -11.57 2.86 4.06
CA GLY A 223 -10.41 2.91 4.94
C GLY A 223 -10.47 4.06 5.94
N LEU A 224 -11.01 5.21 5.54
CA LEU A 224 -11.18 6.38 6.40
C LEU A 224 -12.24 6.11 7.48
N ILE A 225 -13.38 5.50 7.11
CA ILE A 225 -14.42 5.08 8.07
C ILE A 225 -13.83 4.10 9.09
N VAL A 226 -13.11 3.07 8.62
CA VAL A 226 -12.44 2.10 9.51
C VAL A 226 -11.45 2.81 10.43
N CYS A 227 -10.67 3.76 9.93
CA CYS A 227 -9.71 4.53 10.73
C CYS A 227 -10.41 5.37 11.82
N VAL A 228 -11.50 6.06 11.47
CA VAL A 228 -12.31 6.87 12.39
C VAL A 228 -12.89 5.99 13.49
N VAL A 229 -13.54 4.89 13.11
CA VAL A 229 -14.14 3.93 14.06
C VAL A 229 -13.07 3.34 14.97
N TYR A 230 -11.97 2.82 14.41
CA TYR A 230 -10.88 2.26 15.19
C TYR A 230 -10.27 3.28 16.16
N THR A 231 -10.04 4.52 15.71
CA THR A 231 -9.46 5.57 16.55
C THR A 231 -10.41 5.98 17.67
N PHE A 232 -11.71 6.06 17.39
CA PHE A 232 -12.74 6.34 18.40
C PHE A 232 -12.76 5.27 19.49
N PHE A 233 -12.82 3.98 19.12
CA PHE A 233 -12.78 2.88 20.08
C PHE A 233 -11.45 2.85 20.85
N ARG A 234 -10.33 3.05 20.16
CA ARG A 234 -9.01 3.10 20.80
C ARG A 234 -8.94 4.20 21.86
N LEU A 235 -9.38 5.42 21.58
CA LEU A 235 -9.32 6.53 22.55
C LEU A 235 -10.35 6.37 23.68
N LYS A 236 -11.55 5.85 23.39
CA LYS A 236 -12.61 5.67 24.39
C LYS A 236 -12.33 4.55 25.39
N PHE A 237 -11.72 3.45 24.95
CA PHE A 237 -11.50 2.26 25.77
C PHE A 237 -10.06 2.09 26.26
N SER A 238 -9.11 2.88 25.74
CA SER A 238 -7.75 2.96 26.27
C SER A 238 -7.66 3.92 27.47
N ASN A 239 -8.48 3.69 28.50
CA ASN A 239 -8.36 4.37 29.81
C ASN A 239 -7.43 3.61 30.77
N LYS A 240 -6.67 2.61 30.31
CA LYS A 240 -5.66 1.98 31.16
C LYS A 240 -4.36 2.81 31.16
N PRO A 241 -3.84 3.22 32.33
CA PRO A 241 -2.48 3.73 32.41
C PRO A 241 -1.53 2.66 31.87
N ILE A 242 -0.62 3.07 31.00
CA ILE A 242 0.17 2.18 30.16
C ILE A 242 1.43 1.72 30.92
N SER A 243 1.21 1.06 32.05
CA SER A 243 2.23 0.27 32.74
C SER A 243 2.06 -1.24 32.52
N GLU A 244 0.97 -1.69 31.88
CA GLU A 244 0.60 -3.12 31.83
C GLU A 244 0.31 -3.69 30.42
N VAL A 245 0.66 -2.97 29.35
CA VAL A 245 0.52 -3.52 27.99
C VAL A 245 1.78 -3.26 27.19
N ILE A 246 2.87 -3.91 27.61
CA ILE A 246 4.02 -4.28 26.78
C ILE A 246 4.31 -5.74 27.08
#